data_AF-A0A2V5RD37-F1
#
_entry.id   AF-A0A2V5RD37-F1
#
_cell.length_a   1.000
_cell.length_b   1.000
_cell.length_c   1.000
_cell.angle_alpha   90.00
_cell.angle_beta   90.00
_cell.angle_gamma   90.00
#
_symmetry.space_group_name_H-M   'P 1'
#
loop_
_entity.id
_entity.type
_entity.pdbx_description
1 polymer ?
#
loop_
_entity_poly.entity_id
_entity_poly.type
_entity_poly.pdbx_seq_one_letter_code
_entity_poly.pdbx_strand_id
1 'polypeptide(L)'
;MRLLEKYRICWVWADATPLNERNLAPFEFLPRTTDFLYLRLLGDYATKYDVDGSHVHRYEKLLWKREAALDSWSLKIERHLSEVRNVWAFASNHFEGFAPETCQRLAQRLGFDLPLPSQTEQAFSTNNRSQLDLQL
;
A
#
# COMPACT_ATOMS: atom_id res chain seq x y z
N MET A 1 10.17 18.88 12.75
CA MET A 1 10.44 17.46 13.08
C MET A 1 10.59 17.18 14.56
N ARG A 2 11.37 17.97 15.33
CA ARG A 2 11.66 17.72 16.77
C ARG A 2 10.46 17.41 17.68
N LEU A 3 9.27 17.96 17.39
CA LEU A 3 8.09 17.68 18.21
C LEU A 3 7.67 16.21 18.13
N LEU A 4 7.59 15.65 16.93
CA LEU A 4 7.16 14.27 16.73
C LEU A 4 8.22 13.28 17.21
N GLU A 5 9.49 13.58 16.99
CA GLU A 5 10.62 12.82 17.55
C GLU A 5 10.57 12.81 19.09
N LYS A 6 10.34 13.98 19.71
CA LYS A 6 10.25 14.12 21.17
C LYS A 6 9.16 13.22 21.78
N TYR A 7 8.02 13.11 21.11
CA TYR A 7 6.89 12.30 21.58
C TYR A 7 6.83 10.90 20.93
N ARG A 8 7.84 10.53 20.13
CA ARG A 8 7.91 9.26 19.38
C ARG A 8 6.65 8.99 18.54
N ILE A 9 6.12 10.05 17.93
CA ILE A 9 4.98 9.97 17.02
C ILE A 9 5.52 9.73 15.61
N CYS A 10 4.99 8.71 14.93
CA CYS A 10 5.42 8.35 13.58
C CYS A 10 4.93 9.39 12.57
N TRP A 11 5.85 9.94 11.78
CA TRP A 11 5.52 10.67 10.57
C TRP A 11 5.14 9.67 9.48
N VAL A 12 3.89 9.71 9.05
CA VAL A 12 3.39 8.84 7.99
C VAL A 12 3.99 9.28 6.65
N TRP A 13 4.61 8.33 5.96
CA TRP A 13 5.04 8.51 4.58
C TRP A 13 3.81 8.28 3.70
N ALA A 14 3.34 9.32 3.03
CA ALA A 14 2.12 9.28 2.25
C ALA A 14 2.40 9.55 0.77
N ASP A 15 1.85 8.73 -0.11
CA ASP A 15 1.84 8.98 -1.55
C ASP A 15 0.42 9.29 -2.01
N ALA A 16 0.15 10.57 -2.25
CA ALA A 16 -1.10 11.05 -2.85
C ALA A 16 -0.87 11.63 -4.25
N THR A 17 0.19 11.18 -4.95
CA THR A 17 0.62 11.75 -6.24
C THR A 17 -0.51 11.63 -7.27
N PRO A 18 -0.91 12.71 -7.93
CA PRO A 18 -1.90 12.70 -9.01
C PRO A 18 -1.54 11.76 -10.17
N LEU A 19 -2.52 11.28 -10.94
CA LEU A 19 -2.27 10.31 -12.02
C LEU A 19 -1.46 10.89 -13.18
N ASN A 20 -1.65 12.17 -13.50
CA ASN A 20 -0.85 12.87 -14.51
C ASN A 20 0.63 12.98 -14.11
N GLU A 21 0.94 12.84 -12.82
CA GLU A 21 2.28 12.91 -12.25
C GLU A 21 2.80 11.54 -11.78
N ARG A 22 2.10 10.44 -12.07
CA ARG A 22 2.42 9.09 -11.56
C ARG A 22 3.81 8.55 -11.92
N ASN A 23 4.46 9.15 -12.94
CA ASN A 23 5.81 8.81 -13.37
C ASN A 23 6.88 9.68 -12.69
N LEU A 24 6.48 10.75 -12.00
CA LEU A 24 7.35 11.50 -11.11
C LEU A 24 7.47 10.66 -9.85
N ALA A 25 8.67 10.14 -9.59
CA ALA A 25 8.95 9.52 -8.30
C ALA A 25 8.67 10.54 -7.19
N PRO A 26 8.07 10.13 -6.05
CA PRO A 26 7.80 11.05 -4.96
C PRO A 26 9.15 11.51 -4.39
N PHE A 27 9.66 12.66 -4.82
CA PHE A 27 10.95 13.21 -4.39
C PHE A 27 10.83 14.11 -3.15
N GLU A 28 9.81 13.90 -2.34
CA GLU A 28 9.63 14.65 -1.10
C GLU A 28 10.57 14.14 0.01
N PHE A 29 11.01 15.07 0.85
CA PHE A 29 11.72 14.76 2.08
C PHE A 29 10.75 14.10 3.07
N LEU A 30 11.04 12.86 3.43
CA LEU A 30 10.22 12.05 4.33
C LEU A 30 11.02 11.73 5.59
N PRO A 31 10.82 12.47 6.69
CA PRO A 31 11.56 12.26 7.94
C PRO A 31 11.26 10.89 8.54
N ARG A 32 12.24 10.39 9.31
CA ARG A 32 12.03 9.29 10.24
C ARG A 32 11.97 9.86 11.66
N THR A 33 10.79 9.82 12.27
CA THR A 33 10.57 10.35 13.63
C THR A 33 10.40 9.24 14.69
N THR A 34 10.40 7.99 14.25
CA THR A 34 10.25 6.76 15.06
C THR A 34 11.27 5.71 14.64
N ASP A 35 11.29 4.58 15.33
CA ASP A 35 12.08 3.39 15.02
C ASP A 35 11.32 2.36 14.18
N PHE A 36 10.21 2.76 13.59
CA PHE A 36 9.45 2.04 12.57
C PHE A 36 9.01 3.03 11.50
N LEU A 37 8.72 2.53 10.30
CA LEU A 37 8.11 3.30 9.21
C LEU A 37 6.64 2.95 9.05
N TYR A 38 5.85 3.95 8.66
CA TYR A 38 4.45 3.78 8.29
C TYR A 38 4.22 4.43 6.92
N LEU A 39 3.97 3.61 5.91
CA LEU A 39 3.74 4.01 4.51
C LEU A 39 2.26 3.87 4.14
N ARG A 40 1.71 4.91 3.53
CA ARG A 40 0.38 4.90 2.92
C ARG A 40 0.47 5.27 1.45
N LEU A 41 0.24 4.30 0.58
CA LEU A 41 0.03 4.51 -0.85
C LEU A 41 -1.45 4.86 -1.07
N LEU A 42 -1.74 6.16 -1.16
CA LEU A 42 -3.11 6.69 -1.21
C LEU A 42 -3.59 6.80 -2.65
N GLY A 43 -2.71 7.25 -3.54
CA GLY A 43 -3.02 7.46 -4.95
C GLY A 43 -3.72 8.77 -5.22
N ASP A 44 -4.37 8.86 -6.36
CA ASP A 44 -4.97 10.09 -6.83
C ASP A 44 -6.38 10.27 -6.26
N TYR A 45 -6.55 11.26 -5.38
CA TYR A 45 -7.85 11.58 -4.79
C TYR A 45 -8.88 12.06 -5.80
N ALA A 46 -8.48 12.58 -6.97
CA ALA A 46 -9.43 12.94 -8.02
C ALA A 46 -10.18 11.71 -8.57
N THR A 47 -9.65 10.50 -8.37
CA THR A 47 -10.31 9.25 -8.79
C THR A 47 -11.30 8.71 -7.77
N LYS A 48 -11.40 9.34 -6.59
CA LYS A 48 -12.21 8.85 -5.47
C LYS A 48 -13.70 9.18 -5.59
N TYR A 49 -14.00 10.26 -6.31
CA TYR A 49 -15.35 10.79 -6.47
C TYR A 49 -15.63 10.98 -7.96
N ASP A 50 -16.83 10.64 -8.40
CA ASP A 50 -17.30 11.03 -9.72
C ASP A 50 -17.70 12.52 -9.75
N VAL A 51 -18.14 12.98 -10.93
CA VAL A 51 -18.55 14.38 -11.16
C VAL A 51 -19.72 14.81 -10.27
N ASP A 52 -20.51 13.86 -9.76
CA ASP A 52 -21.67 14.08 -8.89
C ASP A 52 -21.30 13.93 -7.39
N GLY A 53 -20.02 13.69 -7.09
CA GLY A 53 -19.51 13.50 -5.72
C GLY A 53 -19.80 12.11 -5.14
N SER A 54 -20.36 11.18 -5.92
CA SER A 54 -20.55 9.80 -5.50
C SER A 54 -19.23 9.05 -5.54
N HIS A 55 -19.05 8.15 -4.57
CA HIS A 55 -17.82 7.37 -4.48
C HIS A 55 -17.77 6.30 -5.58
N VAL A 56 -16.67 6.26 -6.33
CA VAL A 56 -16.41 5.21 -7.32
C VAL A 56 -15.58 4.10 -6.67
N HIS A 57 -16.21 3.00 -6.24
CA HIS A 57 -15.54 1.88 -5.55
C HIS A 57 -15.63 0.56 -6.32
N ARG A 58 -15.15 0.51 -7.57
CA ARG A 58 -15.05 -0.77 -8.31
C ARG A 58 -13.63 -1.02 -8.77
N TYR A 59 -12.93 -1.79 -7.96
CA TYR A 59 -11.48 -1.97 -8.01
C TYR A 59 -11.19 -3.47 -7.88
N GLU A 60 -11.52 -4.23 -8.92
CA GLU A 60 -11.31 -5.70 -8.97
C GLU A 60 -10.00 -6.07 -9.69
N LYS A 61 -9.36 -5.09 -10.33
CA LYS A 61 -8.16 -5.23 -11.14
C LYS A 61 -7.40 -3.92 -11.18
N LEU A 62 -6.11 -3.97 -11.50
CA LEU A 62 -5.37 -2.74 -11.79
C LEU A 62 -6.07 -1.93 -12.89
N LEU A 63 -6.28 -0.65 -12.62
CA LEU A 63 -6.81 0.32 -13.58
C LEU A 63 -5.66 1.10 -14.24
N TRP A 64 -4.58 1.33 -13.51
CA TRP A 64 -3.36 1.98 -13.99
C TRP A 64 -2.16 1.47 -13.20
N LYS A 65 -1.00 1.40 -13.84
CA LYS A 65 0.24 1.00 -13.17
C LYS A 65 1.04 2.22 -12.75
N ARG A 66 1.67 2.15 -11.57
CA ARG A 66 2.58 3.17 -11.03
C ARG A 66 3.97 2.58 -10.81
N GLU A 67 4.55 2.01 -11.87
CA GLU A 67 5.83 1.27 -11.80
C GLU A 67 6.95 2.12 -11.18
N ALA A 68 7.15 3.35 -11.69
CA ALA A 68 8.20 4.25 -11.18
C ALA A 68 8.01 4.61 -9.69
N ALA A 69 6.76 4.76 -9.25
CA ALA A 69 6.46 5.02 -7.85
C ALA A 69 6.75 3.79 -6.98
N LEU A 70 6.34 2.59 -7.41
CA LEU A 70 6.63 1.35 -6.68
C LEU A 70 8.13 1.07 -6.59
N ASP A 71 8.89 1.28 -7.67
CA ASP A 71 10.36 1.13 -7.67
C ASP A 71 11.02 2.15 -6.72
N SER A 72 10.50 3.39 -6.71
CA SER A 72 10.99 4.43 -5.80
C SER A 72 10.69 4.12 -4.34
N TRP A 73 9.50 3.61 -4.05
CA TRP A 73 9.12 3.23 -2.69
C TRP A 73 9.87 2.00 -2.20
N SER A 74 10.07 0.97 -3.04
CA SER A 74 10.87 -0.18 -2.65
C SER A 74 12.30 0.24 -2.31
N LEU A 75 12.94 1.06 -3.17
CA LEU A 75 14.28 1.58 -2.91
C LEU A 75 14.35 2.41 -1.61
N LYS A 76 13.33 3.24 -1.35
CA LYS A 76 13.26 4.03 -0.10
C LYS A 76 13.12 3.13 1.13
N ILE A 77 12.29 2.08 1.05
CA ILE A 77 12.11 1.12 2.14
C ILE A 77 13.43 0.40 2.40
N GLU A 78 14.05 -0.17 1.37
CA GLU A 78 15.31 -0.92 1.46
C GLU A 78 16.42 -0.12 2.14
N ARG A 79 16.57 1.16 1.78
CA ARG A 79 17.56 2.07 2.38
C ARG A 79 17.41 2.25 3.89
N HIS A 80 16.22 2.01 4.45
CA HIS A 80 15.94 2.22 5.87
C HIS A 80 15.76 0.92 6.65
N LEU A 81 15.78 -0.26 5.99
CA LEU A 81 15.53 -1.55 6.65
C LEU A 81 16.49 -1.83 7.82
N SER A 82 17.75 -1.40 7.73
CA SER A 82 18.75 -1.56 8.80
C SER A 82 18.56 -0.58 9.97
N GLU A 83 17.75 0.47 9.78
CA GLU A 83 17.57 1.54 10.76
C GLU A 83 16.26 1.43 11.55
N VAL A 84 15.34 0.57 11.11
CA VAL A 84 14.00 0.45 11.68
C VAL A 84 13.67 -0.98 12.04
N ARG A 85 12.85 -1.15 13.07
CA ARG A 85 12.39 -2.46 13.55
C ARG A 85 11.34 -3.06 12.63
N ASN A 86 10.47 -2.23 12.06
CA ASN A 86 9.34 -2.65 11.24
C ASN A 86 9.03 -1.60 10.17
N VAL A 87 8.47 -2.06 9.05
CA VAL A 87 7.86 -1.22 8.02
C VAL A 87 6.42 -1.67 7.85
N TRP A 88 5.48 -0.75 8.09
CA TRP A 88 4.05 -0.99 7.88
C TRP A 88 3.63 -0.27 6.60
N ALA A 89 3.33 -1.03 5.54
CA ALA A 89 2.94 -0.48 4.25
C ALA A 89 1.49 -0.84 3.91
N PHE A 90 0.70 0.17 3.55
CA PHE A 90 -0.71 0.03 3.20
C PHE A 90 -0.99 0.66 1.83
N ALA A 91 -1.65 -0.08 0.94
CA ALA A 91 -2.16 0.44 -0.32
C ALA A 91 -3.66 0.71 -0.24
N SER A 92 -4.08 1.85 -0.78
CA SER A 92 -5.48 2.18 -1.04
C SER A 92 -5.81 1.85 -2.48
N ASN A 93 -7.07 1.52 -2.78
CA ASN A 93 -7.47 1.18 -4.13
C ASN A 93 -7.18 2.30 -5.15
N HIS A 94 -7.27 3.57 -4.75
CA HIS A 94 -6.97 4.72 -5.62
C HIS A 94 -5.49 4.82 -6.04
N PHE A 95 -4.60 3.98 -5.50
CA PHE A 95 -3.18 3.97 -5.91
C PHE A 95 -2.97 3.38 -7.30
N GLU A 96 -3.38 2.13 -7.56
CA GLU A 96 -3.32 1.51 -8.91
C GLU A 96 -4.67 0.96 -9.40
N GLY A 97 -5.73 1.14 -8.63
CA GLY A 97 -7.05 0.60 -8.92
C GLY A 97 -7.32 -0.78 -8.31
N PHE A 98 -6.39 -1.40 -7.60
CA PHE A 98 -6.61 -2.64 -6.84
C PHE A 98 -5.56 -2.85 -5.76
N ALA A 99 -5.88 -2.56 -4.49
CA ALA A 99 -4.91 -2.55 -3.39
C ALA A 99 -4.22 -3.91 -3.13
N PRO A 100 -4.89 -5.08 -3.16
CA PRO A 100 -4.23 -6.37 -2.99
C PRO A 100 -3.10 -6.60 -4.00
N GLU A 101 -3.33 -6.31 -5.28
CA GLU A 101 -2.31 -6.48 -6.31
C GLU A 101 -1.21 -5.43 -6.20
N THR A 102 -1.51 -4.19 -5.80
CA THR A 102 -0.46 -3.21 -5.44
C THR A 102 0.43 -3.71 -4.30
N CYS A 103 -0.15 -4.25 -3.23
CA CYS A 103 0.62 -4.81 -2.11
C CYS A 103 1.50 -5.97 -2.58
N GLN A 104 0.96 -6.87 -3.41
CA GLN A 104 1.73 -7.96 -4.00
C GLN A 104 2.89 -7.45 -4.87
N ARG A 105 2.65 -6.46 -5.73
CA ARG A 105 3.66 -5.86 -6.61
C ARG A 105 4.75 -5.12 -5.84
N LEU A 106 4.43 -4.54 -4.68
CA LEU A 106 5.42 -3.95 -3.77
C LEU A 106 6.23 -5.04 -3.06
N ALA A 107 5.57 -6.09 -2.55
CA ALA A 107 6.23 -7.22 -1.90
C ALA A 107 7.26 -7.90 -2.81
N GLN A 108 6.89 -8.15 -4.07
CA GLN A 108 7.79 -8.74 -5.07
C GLN A 108 9.05 -7.90 -5.29
N ARG A 109 8.94 -6.57 -5.31
CA ARG A 109 10.09 -5.66 -5.42
C ARG A 109 10.99 -5.68 -4.19
N LEU A 110 10.40 -5.93 -3.03
CA LEU A 110 11.12 -6.10 -1.76
C LEU A 110 11.66 -7.53 -1.60
N GLY A 111 11.53 -8.39 -2.62
CA GLY A 111 12.13 -9.72 -2.66
C GLY A 111 11.35 -10.79 -1.89
N PHE A 112 10.05 -10.59 -1.62
CA PHE A 112 9.22 -11.63 -0.99
C PHE A 112 7.86 -11.79 -1.67
N ASP A 113 7.29 -12.99 -1.56
CA ASP A 113 5.98 -13.30 -2.12
C ASP A 113 4.88 -12.94 -1.13
N LEU A 114 3.92 -12.16 -1.60
CA LEU A 114 2.65 -11.90 -0.92
C LEU A 114 1.51 -12.45 -1.79
N PRO A 115 0.90 -13.59 -1.43
CA PRO A 115 -0.19 -14.16 -2.20
C PRO A 115 -1.41 -13.24 -2.16
N LEU A 116 -2.19 -13.25 -3.24
CA LEU A 116 -3.49 -12.56 -3.24
C LEU A 116 -4.45 -13.29 -2.29
N PRO A 117 -5.40 -12.58 -1.65
CA PRO A 117 -6.38 -13.21 -0.76
C PRO A 117 -7.12 -14.39 -1.39
N SER A 118 -7.49 -14.30 -2.68
CA SER A 118 -8.12 -15.40 -3.40
C SER A 118 -7.24 -16.65 -3.54
N GLN A 119 -5.92 -16.48 -3.68
CA GLN A 119 -4.96 -17.58 -3.69
C GLN A 119 -4.77 -18.17 -2.29
N THR A 120 -4.77 -17.32 -1.27
CA THR A 120 -4.74 -17.71 0.14
C THR A 120 -6.00 -18.50 0.51
N GLU A 121 -7.19 -18.02 0.15
CA GLU A 121 -8.47 -18.71 0.33
C GLU A 121 -8.52 -20.04 -0.43
N GLN A 122 -7.97 -20.12 -1.65
CA GLN A 122 -7.82 -21.39 -2.37
C GLN A 122 -6.87 -22.36 -1.65
N ALA A 123 -5.78 -21.88 -1.08
CA ALA A 123 -4.83 -22.69 -0.30
C ALA A 123 -5.43 -23.16 1.04
N PHE A 124 -6.34 -22.39 1.64
CA PHE A 124 -7.05 -22.78 2.86
C PHE A 124 -8.28 -23.66 2.59
N SER A 125 -8.98 -23.47 1.47
CA SER A 125 -10.17 -24.25 1.11
C SER A 125 -9.85 -25.68 0.65
N THR A 126 -8.65 -25.94 0.14
CA THR A 126 -8.16 -27.32 -0.06
C THR A 126 -7.91 -28.07 1.25
N ASN A 127 -7.70 -27.37 2.36
CA ASN A 127 -7.38 -27.97 3.67
C ASN A 127 -8.53 -28.00 4.69
N ASN A 128 -9.69 -27.40 4.41
CA ASN A 128 -10.80 -27.31 5.40
C ASN A 128 -12.19 -27.43 4.75
N ARG A 129 -12.54 -28.62 4.24
CA ARG A 129 -13.92 -28.95 3.83
C ARG A 129 -14.88 -29.24 4.99
N SER A 130 -14.55 -28.86 6.22
CA SER A 130 -15.40 -29.13 7.40
C SER A 130 -15.39 -27.99 8.42
N GLN A 131 -16.08 -26.88 8.13
CA GLN A 131 -16.59 -25.90 9.11
C GLN A 131 -17.29 -24.78 8.32
N LEU A 132 -18.54 -24.34 8.55
CA LEU A 132 -19.50 -24.49 9.63
C LEU A 132 -20.91 -24.47 9.00
N ASP A 133 -21.72 -25.51 9.17
CA ASP A 133 -23.17 -25.39 9.03
C ASP A 133 -23.70 -24.64 10.25
N LEU A 134 -23.88 -23.34 10.12
CA LEU A 134 -24.67 -22.58 11.09
C LEU A 134 -26.14 -22.85 10.78
N GLN A 135 -26.74 -23.77 11.54
CA GLN A 135 -28.19 -23.91 11.62
C GLN A 135 -28.75 -22.66 12.31
N LEU A 136 -29.55 -21.89 11.57
CA LEU A 136 -30.41 -20.82 12.08
C LEU A 136 -31.64 -21.40 12.77
#